data_AF-A0A7W5C1W7-F1
#
_entry.id   AF-A0A7W5C1W7-F1
#
_cell.length_a   1.000
_cell.length_b   1.000
_cell.length_c   1.000
_cell.angle_alpha   90.00
_cell.angle_beta   90.00
_cell.angle_gamma   90.00
#
_symmetry.space_group_name_H-M   'P 1'
#
loop_
_entity.id
_entity.type
_entity.pdbx_description
1 polymer ?
#
loop_
_entity_poly.entity_id
_entity_poly.type
_entity_poly.pdbx_seq_one_letter_code
_entity_poly.pdbx_strand_id
1 'polypeptide(L)'
;MIDAIIYVPDYPALVTHLDTNYPALLERDETGAVVQPPVVTGFARTPATALDGGQSLAVYARLRPAEVEQWRGMPHVTVLAEAPYAGRGTAQAVYDQVFADPELLAIYDSVYDRAPREVDDGEGGTMTVTPPEWFGIMAGA
;
A
#
# COMPACT_ATOMS: atom_id res chain seq x y z
N MET A 1 -14.31 -4.08 -10.53
CA MET A 1 -13.04 -3.76 -9.85
C MET A 1 -13.37 -3.32 -8.43
N ILE A 2 -12.44 -3.49 -7.51
CA ILE A 2 -12.55 -3.11 -6.10
C ILE A 2 -11.31 -2.29 -5.80
N ASP A 3 -11.49 -1.12 -5.22
CA ASP A 3 -10.39 -0.36 -4.66
C ASP A 3 -10.22 -0.76 -3.20
N ALA A 4 -8.99 -0.97 -2.75
CA ALA A 4 -8.69 -1.45 -1.41
C ALA A 4 -7.40 -0.84 -0.87
N ILE A 5 -7.31 -0.69 0.45
CA ILE A 5 -6.05 -0.42 1.14
C ILE A 5 -5.55 -1.73 1.74
N ILE A 6 -4.39 -2.16 1.29
CA ILE A 6 -3.74 -3.39 1.75
C ILE A 6 -2.55 -3.00 2.62
N TYR A 7 -2.47 -3.61 3.80
CA TYR A 7 -1.38 -3.48 4.74
C TYR A 7 -0.61 -4.81 4.86
N VAL A 8 0.71 -4.70 4.92
CA VAL A 8 1.65 -5.80 5.11
C VAL A 8 2.58 -5.41 6.26
N PRO A 9 2.41 -5.96 7.47
CA PRO A 9 3.22 -5.61 8.64
C PRO A 9 4.67 -6.12 8.55
N ASP A 10 4.91 -7.20 7.79
CA ASP A 10 6.23 -7.80 7.59
C ASP A 10 6.37 -8.21 6.12
N TYR A 11 6.90 -7.30 5.31
CA TYR A 11 7.11 -7.48 3.88
C TYR A 11 8.12 -8.59 3.57
N PRO A 12 9.27 -8.72 4.27
CA PRO A 12 10.17 -9.86 4.11
C PRO A 12 9.49 -11.23 4.33
N ALA A 13 8.63 -11.36 5.35
CA ALA A 13 7.88 -12.58 5.59
C ALA A 13 6.89 -12.87 4.46
N LEU A 14 6.18 -11.84 3.96
CA LEU A 14 5.34 -11.98 2.77
C LEU A 14 6.15 -12.46 1.56
N VAL A 15 7.28 -11.82 1.25
CA VAL A 15 8.14 -12.22 0.11
C VAL A 15 8.59 -13.67 0.24
N THR A 16 9.01 -14.11 1.43
CA THR A 16 9.40 -15.50 1.69
C THR A 16 8.23 -16.46 1.46
N HIS A 17 7.04 -16.10 1.93
CA HIS A 17 5.83 -16.90 1.74
C HIS A 17 5.45 -17.00 0.26
N LEU A 18 5.53 -15.90 -0.48
CA LEU A 18 5.23 -15.83 -1.91
C LEU A 18 6.25 -16.63 -2.73
N ASP A 19 7.54 -16.52 -2.44
CA ASP A 19 8.59 -17.28 -3.12
C ASP A 19 8.35 -18.79 -3.01
N THR A 20 7.84 -19.24 -1.87
CA THR A 20 7.56 -20.65 -1.58
C THR A 20 6.25 -21.14 -2.19
N ASN A 21 5.16 -20.39 -2.02
CA ASN A 21 3.80 -20.89 -2.29
C ASN A 21 3.18 -20.31 -3.57
N TYR A 22 3.60 -19.11 -3.95
CA TYR A 22 3.02 -18.35 -5.06
C TYR A 22 4.12 -17.64 -5.88
N PRO A 23 5.12 -18.36 -6.41
CA PRO A 23 6.30 -17.75 -7.04
C PRO A 23 5.97 -16.89 -8.27
N ALA A 24 4.80 -17.10 -8.88
CA ALA A 24 4.29 -16.27 -9.98
C ALA A 24 3.88 -14.85 -9.55
N LEU A 25 3.71 -14.62 -8.23
CA LEU A 25 3.40 -13.32 -7.64
C LEU A 25 4.66 -12.49 -7.35
N LEU A 26 5.85 -12.96 -7.73
CA LEU A 26 7.10 -12.22 -7.59
C LEU A 26 7.75 -12.01 -8.96
N GLU A 27 8.19 -10.78 -9.22
CA GLU A 27 8.99 -10.48 -10.41
C GLU A 27 10.38 -11.13 -10.28
N ARG A 28 10.82 -11.76 -11.38
CA ARG A 28 12.11 -12.44 -11.47
C ARG A 28 12.90 -11.94 -12.66
N ASP A 29 14.21 -11.91 -12.51
CA ASP A 29 15.12 -11.57 -13.59
C ASP A 29 15.33 -12.73 -14.58
N GLU A 30 16.15 -12.51 -15.60
CA GLU A 30 16.47 -13.50 -16.64
C GLU A 30 17.14 -14.77 -16.09
N THR A 31 17.69 -14.72 -14.87
CA THR A 31 18.33 -15.86 -14.19
C THR A 31 17.36 -16.65 -13.31
N GLY A 32 16.12 -16.16 -13.14
CA GLY A 32 15.10 -16.73 -12.28
C GLY A 32 15.20 -16.29 -10.81
N ALA A 33 16.10 -15.36 -10.48
CA ALA A 33 16.20 -14.78 -9.14
C ALA A 33 15.12 -13.70 -8.93
N VAL A 34 14.66 -13.53 -7.68
CA VAL A 34 13.72 -12.46 -7.33
C VAL A 34 14.41 -11.09 -7.48
N VAL A 35 13.82 -10.20 -8.27
CA VAL A 35 14.31 -8.83 -8.50
C VAL A 35 14.49 -8.11 -7.15
N GLN A 36 15.53 -7.29 -7.02
CA GLN A 36 15.80 -6.50 -5.82
C GLN A 36 15.65 -4.99 -6.11
N PRO A 37 14.84 -4.25 -5.33
CA PRO A 37 13.98 -4.73 -4.24
C PRO A 37 12.83 -5.63 -4.75
N PRO A 38 12.30 -6.56 -3.91
CA PRO A 38 11.23 -7.48 -4.32
C PRO A 38 10.02 -6.75 -4.87
N VAL A 39 9.51 -7.22 -6.02
CA VAL A 39 8.29 -6.71 -6.62
C VAL A 39 7.22 -7.78 -6.58
N VAL A 40 6.14 -7.51 -5.85
CA VAL A 40 4.96 -8.39 -5.83
C VAL A 40 4.04 -8.02 -7.00
N THR A 41 3.83 -8.96 -7.92
CA THR A 41 2.88 -8.84 -9.02
C THR A 41 1.46 -9.09 -8.47
N GLY A 42 0.55 -8.14 -8.66
CA GLY A 42 -0.80 -8.18 -8.08
C GLY A 42 -1.12 -7.03 -7.11
N PHE A 43 -0.11 -6.31 -6.62
CA PHE A 43 -0.30 -4.94 -6.15
C PHE A 43 -0.16 -4.02 -7.37
N ALA A 44 -1.27 -3.63 -7.99
CA ALA A 44 -1.20 -2.60 -9.04
C ALA A 44 -0.59 -1.34 -8.41
N ARG A 45 0.64 -1.00 -8.82
CA ARG A 45 1.50 0.06 -8.26
C ARG A 45 0.80 1.42 -8.32
N THR A 46 0.10 1.75 -7.26
CA THR A 46 0.10 3.11 -6.77
C THR A 46 1.35 3.35 -5.94
N PRO A 47 1.72 4.61 -5.67
CA PRO A 47 2.72 4.91 -4.65
C PRO A 47 2.40 4.15 -3.36
N ALA A 48 3.22 3.17 -3.06
CA ALA A 48 3.23 2.45 -1.81
C ALA A 48 3.87 3.34 -0.73
N THR A 49 3.28 3.40 0.46
CA THR A 49 3.99 3.92 1.63
C THR A 49 4.67 2.74 2.32
N ALA A 50 5.93 2.91 2.69
CA ALA A 50 6.70 1.91 3.41
C ALA A 50 7.38 2.57 4.60
N LEU A 51 7.37 1.89 5.75
CA LEU A 51 8.17 2.27 6.91
C LEU A 51 9.53 1.58 6.91
N ASP A 52 10.45 2.14 7.70
CA ASP A 52 11.63 1.46 8.25
C ASP A 52 12.39 0.60 7.24
N GLY A 53 12.90 1.24 6.18
CA GLY A 53 13.72 0.55 5.19
C GLY A 53 13.00 -0.55 4.39
N GLY A 54 11.66 -0.58 4.40
CA GLY A 54 10.84 -1.54 3.66
C GLY A 54 10.36 -2.74 4.48
N GLN A 55 10.33 -2.65 5.81
CA GLN A 55 9.83 -3.74 6.66
C GLN A 55 8.32 -3.87 6.65
N SER A 56 7.58 -2.76 6.64
CA SER A 56 6.13 -2.75 6.50
C SER A 56 5.70 -1.86 5.34
N LEU A 57 4.51 -2.14 4.81
CA LEU A 57 4.01 -1.60 3.57
C LEU A 57 2.50 -1.37 3.67
N ALA A 58 2.01 -0.24 3.16
CA ALA A 58 0.62 -0.11 2.79
C ALA A 58 0.45 0.43 1.36
N VAL A 59 -0.54 -0.11 0.65
CA VAL A 59 -0.79 0.18 -0.77
C VAL A 59 -2.28 0.40 -1.00
N TYR A 60 -2.62 1.44 -1.75
CA TYR A 60 -3.94 1.58 -2.34
C TYR A 60 -3.98 0.82 -3.67
N ALA A 61 -4.74 -0.26 -3.78
CA ALA A 61 -4.78 -1.10 -4.98
C ALA A 61 -6.17 -1.11 -5.61
N ARG A 62 -6.22 -1.14 -6.94
CA ARG A 62 -7.44 -1.43 -7.70
C ARG A 62 -7.33 -2.83 -8.27
N LEU A 63 -8.17 -3.70 -7.75
CA LEU A 63 -8.10 -5.14 -7.92
C LEU A 63 -9.35 -5.68 -8.58
N ARG A 64 -9.22 -6.80 -9.29
CA ARG A 64 -10.36 -7.61 -9.72
C ARG A 64 -10.92 -8.33 -8.49
N PRO A 65 -12.21 -8.70 -8.48
CA PRO A 65 -12.80 -9.43 -7.35
C PRO A 65 -12.01 -10.68 -6.94
N ALA A 66 -11.54 -11.46 -7.92
CA ALA A 66 -10.74 -12.66 -7.66
C ALA A 66 -9.37 -12.34 -7.01
N GLU A 67 -8.78 -11.19 -7.31
CA GLU A 67 -7.51 -10.74 -6.74
C GLU A 67 -7.71 -10.26 -5.29
N VAL A 68 -8.83 -9.60 -4.98
CA VAL A 68 -9.15 -9.22 -3.58
C VAL A 68 -9.33 -10.45 -2.70
N GLU A 69 -10.09 -11.45 -3.16
CA GLU A 69 -10.28 -12.69 -2.39
C GLU A 69 -8.96 -13.42 -2.15
N GLN A 70 -8.07 -13.42 -3.15
CA GLN A 70 -6.73 -13.96 -3.01
C GLN A 70 -5.95 -13.26 -1.88
N TRP A 71 -6.05 -11.93 -1.75
CA TRP A 71 -5.34 -11.17 -0.73
C TRP A 71 -5.96 -11.26 0.66
N ARG A 72 -7.30 -11.36 0.79
CA ARG A 72 -7.95 -11.51 2.10
C ARG A 72 -7.54 -12.78 2.85
N GLY A 73 -7.21 -13.84 2.11
CA GLY A 73 -6.73 -15.11 2.67
C GLY A 73 -5.21 -15.22 2.77
N MET A 74 -4.46 -14.22 2.29
CA MET A 74 -3.00 -14.31 2.18
C MET A 74 -2.34 -14.09 3.55
N PRO A 75 -1.46 -15.00 4.00
CA PRO A 75 -0.65 -14.77 5.19
C PRO A 75 0.15 -13.47 5.08
N HIS A 76 0.30 -12.77 6.22
CA HIS A 76 1.00 -11.49 6.31
C HIS A 76 0.34 -10.32 5.58
N VAL A 77 -0.92 -10.47 5.14
CA VAL A 77 -1.67 -9.41 4.47
C VAL A 77 -2.92 -9.07 5.29
N THR A 78 -3.25 -7.79 5.36
CA THR A 78 -4.50 -7.30 5.94
C THR A 78 -5.14 -6.31 4.97
N VAL A 79 -6.41 -6.54 4.61
CA VAL A 79 -7.19 -5.55 3.87
C VAL A 79 -7.80 -4.61 4.90
N LEU A 80 -7.33 -3.37 4.94
CA LEU A 80 -7.81 -2.37 5.90
C LEU A 80 -9.20 -1.85 5.52
N ALA A 81 -9.41 -1.56 4.23
CA ALA A 81 -10.67 -1.08 3.71
C ALA A 81 -10.82 -1.43 2.23
N GLU A 82 -12.05 -1.48 1.74
CA GLU A 82 -12.35 -1.78 0.35
C GLU A 82 -13.70 -1.20 -0.10
N ALA A 83 -13.82 -0.91 -1.39
CA ALA A 83 -15.08 -0.47 -1.99
C ALA A 83 -15.17 -0.91 -3.46
N PRO A 84 -16.36 -1.30 -3.97
CA PRO A 84 -16.56 -1.49 -5.39
C PRO A 84 -16.26 -0.21 -6.17
N TYR A 85 -15.43 -0.32 -7.22
CA TYR A 85 -15.09 0.84 -8.04
C TYR A 85 -16.30 1.39 -8.79
N ALA A 86 -16.66 2.63 -8.50
CA ALA A 86 -17.79 3.35 -9.08
C ALA A 86 -17.38 4.66 -9.78
N GLY A 87 -16.08 4.90 -9.97
CA GLY A 87 -15.54 6.17 -10.48
C GLY A 87 -15.16 7.12 -9.35
N ARG A 88 -15.32 8.43 -9.59
CA ARG A 88 -14.93 9.49 -8.64
C ARG A 88 -15.61 9.31 -7.28
N GLY A 89 -14.81 9.29 -6.22
CA GLY A 89 -15.28 9.13 -4.84
C GLY A 89 -15.17 7.70 -4.32
N THR A 90 -14.70 6.76 -5.15
CA THR A 90 -14.38 5.41 -4.66
C THR A 90 -13.22 5.49 -3.67
N ALA A 91 -12.18 6.27 -3.97
CA ALA A 91 -11.06 6.46 -3.06
C ALA A 91 -11.53 7.03 -1.72
N GLN A 92 -12.38 8.06 -1.76
CA GLN A 92 -12.95 8.64 -0.55
C GLN A 92 -13.70 7.59 0.27
N ALA A 93 -14.56 6.78 -0.37
CA ALA A 93 -15.30 5.73 0.35
C ALA A 93 -14.38 4.68 1.00
N VAL A 94 -13.21 4.39 0.44
CA VAL A 94 -12.21 3.49 1.04
C VAL A 94 -11.51 4.17 2.23
N TYR A 95 -11.08 5.42 2.06
CA TYR A 95 -10.41 6.17 3.13
C TYR A 95 -11.33 6.54 4.30
N ASP A 96 -12.58 6.86 4.03
CA ASP A 96 -13.59 7.15 5.06
C ASP A 96 -13.81 5.94 5.97
N GLN A 97 -13.72 4.71 5.46
CA GLN A 97 -13.77 3.50 6.28
C GLN A 97 -12.58 3.40 7.23
N VAL A 98 -11.36 3.68 6.74
CA VAL A 98 -10.16 3.70 7.59
C VAL A 98 -10.25 4.78 8.65
N PHE A 99 -10.72 5.98 8.31
CA PHE A 99 -10.76 7.12 9.23
C PHE A 99 -11.92 7.06 10.23
N ALA A 100 -12.98 6.30 9.92
CA ALA A 100 -14.10 6.08 10.83
C ALA A 100 -13.79 5.03 11.92
N ASP A 101 -12.79 4.17 11.71
CA ASP A 101 -12.39 3.13 12.64
C ASP A 101 -11.04 3.46 13.32
N PRO A 102 -10.99 3.66 14.64
CA PRO A 102 -9.76 4.05 15.34
C PRO A 102 -8.64 2.99 15.27
N GLU A 103 -8.97 1.70 15.12
CA GLU A 103 -7.96 0.64 15.01
C GLU A 103 -7.32 0.64 13.62
N LEU A 104 -8.15 0.79 12.57
CA LEU A 104 -7.66 0.90 11.20
C LEU A 104 -6.85 2.19 11.00
N LEU A 105 -7.31 3.30 11.60
CA LEU A 105 -6.60 4.57 11.58
C LEU A 105 -5.23 4.46 12.26
N ALA A 106 -5.13 3.75 13.39
CA ALA A 106 -3.85 3.55 14.07
C ALA A 106 -2.86 2.76 13.19
N ILE A 107 -3.33 1.73 12.47
CA ILE A 107 -2.48 1.00 11.52
C ILE A 107 -2.06 1.92 10.37
N TYR A 108 -2.99 2.68 9.81
CA TYR A 108 -2.73 3.62 8.73
C TYR A 108 -1.70 4.69 9.12
N ASP A 109 -1.87 5.32 10.28
CA ASP A 109 -0.96 6.33 10.80
C ASP A 109 0.40 5.75 11.21
N SER A 110 0.46 4.45 11.54
CA SER A 110 1.74 3.80 11.76
C SER A 110 2.61 3.83 10.51
N VAL A 111 2.03 3.65 9.31
CA VAL A 111 2.74 3.55 8.03
C VAL A 111 2.81 4.84 7.22
N TYR A 112 2.05 5.84 7.60
CA TYR A 112 1.94 7.10 6.89
C TYR A 112 1.88 8.27 7.85
N ASP A 113 3.05 8.82 8.17
CA ASP A 113 3.14 10.02 9.00
C ASP A 113 2.62 11.24 8.22
N ARG A 114 1.51 11.77 8.72
CA ARG A 114 0.81 12.94 8.19
C ARG A 114 1.21 14.24 8.90
N ALA A 115 2.13 14.20 9.86
CA ALA A 115 2.57 15.39 10.57
C ALA A 115 3.30 16.36 9.61
N PRO A 116 3.06 17.68 9.75
CA PRO A 116 3.86 18.69 9.07
C PRO A 116 5.34 18.54 9.44
N ARG A 117 6.22 18.65 8.43
CA ARG A 117 7.68 18.56 8.62
C ARG A 117 8.40 19.67 7.89
N GLU A 118 9.51 20.11 8.45
CA GLU A 118 10.42 21.03 7.77
C GLU A 118 11.30 20.27 6.77
N VAL A 119 11.40 20.81 5.57
CA VAL A 119 12.32 20.35 4.54
C VAL A 119 13.15 21.52 4.04
N ASP A 120 14.41 21.24 3.69
CA ASP A 120 15.31 22.21 3.06
C ASP A 120 14.71 22.64 1.71
N ASP A 121 14.60 23.95 1.50
CA ASP A 121 14.03 24.52 0.26
C ASP A 121 15.04 24.56 -0.90
N GLY A 122 16.31 24.20 -0.64
CA GLY A 122 17.40 24.22 -1.61
C GLY A 122 18.03 25.60 -1.83
N GLU A 123 17.54 26.64 -1.14
CA GLU A 123 18.05 28.02 -1.21
C GLU A 123 18.67 28.49 0.13
N GLY A 124 18.80 27.57 1.10
CA GLY A 124 19.35 27.82 2.42
C GLY A 124 18.31 28.19 3.48
N GLY A 125 17.02 28.02 3.17
CA GLY A 125 15.90 28.13 4.10
C GLY A 125 15.25 26.78 4.41
N THR A 126 14.16 26.83 5.18
CA THR A 126 13.28 25.68 5.42
C THR A 126 11.88 26.04 4.97
N MET A 127 11.17 25.05 4.42
CA MET A 127 9.73 25.13 4.19
C MET A 127 8.98 24.05 4.95
N THR A 128 7.82 24.39 5.48
CA THR A 128 6.91 23.40 6.09
C THR A 128 6.13 22.69 5.00
N VAL A 129 6.24 21.36 4.96
CA VAL A 129 5.43 20.49 4.10
C VAL A 129 4.48 19.68 4.97
N THR A 130 3.19 19.80 4.69
CA THR A 130 2.14 18.95 5.26
C THR A 130 1.78 17.87 4.24
N PRO A 131 2.01 16.58 4.54
CA PRO A 131 1.56 15.49 3.68
C PRO A 131 0.04 15.52 3.46
N PRO A 132 -0.47 15.12 2.29
CA PRO A 132 -1.90 14.97 2.08
C PRO A 132 -2.46 13.89 3.02
N GLU A 133 -3.76 13.94 3.31
CA GLU A 133 -4.38 12.94 4.20
C GLU A 133 -4.35 11.53 3.60
N TRP A 134 -4.41 11.43 2.28
CA TRP A 134 -4.48 10.18 1.53
C TRP A 134 -3.20 9.96 0.72
N PHE A 135 -2.70 8.72 0.68
CA PHE A 135 -1.58 8.35 -0.19
C PHE A 135 -2.05 7.54 -1.41
N GLY A 136 -1.20 7.43 -2.43
CA GLY A 136 -1.37 6.43 -3.48
C GLY A 136 -2.67 6.51 -4.31
N ILE A 137 -3.41 7.63 -4.30
CA ILE A 137 -4.67 7.70 -5.06
C ILE A 137 -4.38 7.62 -6.57
N MET A 138 -5.09 6.70 -7.25
CA MET A 138 -5.06 6.62 -8.71
C MET A 138 -5.90 7.72 -9.34
N ALA A 139 -5.41 8.28 -10.44
CA ALA A 139 -6.17 9.23 -11.25
C ALA A 139 -7.54 8.64 -11.63
N GLY A 140 -8.63 9.36 -11.31
CA GLY A 140 -10.00 8.96 -11.61
C GLY A 140 -10.70 8.10 -10.54
N ALA A 141 -10.07 7.87 -9.38
CA ALA A 141 -10.70 7.28 -8.19
C ALA A 141 -11.55 8.28 -7.38
#